data_AF-A0A7S1PJE6-F1
#
_entry.id   AF-A0A7S1PJE6-F1
#
_cell.length_a   1.000
_cell.length_b   1.000
_cell.length_c   1.000
_cell.angle_alpha   90.00
_cell.angle_beta   90.00
_cell.angle_gamma   90.00
#
_symmetry.space_group_name_H-M   'P 1'
#
loop_
_entity.id
_entity.type
_entity.pdbx_description
1 polymer ?
#
loop_
_entity_poly.entity_id
_entity_poly.type
_entity_poly.pdbx_seq_one_letter_code
_entity_poly.pdbx_strand_id
1 'polypeptide(L)'
;GHSQVSSFGHGGTNGHVVFWGENHDAKPDLKKLWVKKVSTRQPPEVRPMGSNPDDWEADFPDTRGLRDNTKYNVTMSPDDPADEPVKFELKEQGPDLDVEDVGHYFFISGNFNSWGQESMTVAEIPGLFTFSVKVPVSGTVEWRFLQDGNTEEVIAPETSPCTKKSEAIVGPKKGLKNKWVVYEDPGKEVTIEFFCKRGMRSVLWLVKKD
;
A
#
# COMPACT_ATOMS: atom_id res chain seq x y z
N GLY A 1 19.66 -29.50 -27.45
CA GLY A 1 20.69 -29.74 -28.47
C GLY A 1 21.06 -31.21 -28.46
N HIS A 2 21.84 -31.70 -29.43
CA HIS A 2 22.37 -33.06 -29.38
C HIS A 2 23.89 -33.05 -29.64
N SER A 3 24.60 -33.99 -29.02
CA SER A 3 26.01 -34.27 -29.27
C SER A 3 26.12 -35.73 -29.69
N GLN A 4 26.88 -36.00 -30.74
CA GLN A 4 27.01 -37.35 -31.29
C GLN A 4 28.47 -37.77 -31.32
N VAL A 5 28.72 -39.02 -30.90
CA VAL A 5 30.04 -39.64 -30.92
C VAL A 5 29.95 -40.88 -31.79
N SER A 6 30.75 -40.88 -32.86
CA SER A 6 30.91 -42.04 -33.74
C SER A 6 32.27 -42.67 -33.49
N SER A 7 32.30 -43.99 -33.39
CA SER A 7 33.53 -44.79 -33.31
C SER A 7 33.64 -45.68 -34.55
N PHE A 8 34.86 -45.76 -35.10
CA PHE A 8 35.22 -46.69 -36.16
C PHE A 8 36.11 -47.78 -35.56
N GLY A 9 35.58 -49.00 -35.44
CA GLY A 9 36.31 -50.15 -34.92
C GLY A 9 37.15 -50.83 -36.00
N HIS A 10 38.37 -51.26 -35.67
CA HIS A 10 39.16 -52.13 -36.54
C HIS A 10 38.54 -53.54 -36.50
N GLY A 11 37.93 -53.97 -37.60
CA GLY A 11 37.16 -55.23 -37.68
C GLY A 11 35.73 -55.09 -38.24
N GLY A 12 35.29 -53.89 -38.62
CA GLY A 12 34.03 -53.69 -39.36
C GLY A 12 32.78 -53.42 -38.51
N THR A 13 32.93 -53.15 -37.21
CA THR A 13 31.81 -52.72 -36.35
C THR A 13 31.95 -51.25 -35.98
N ASN A 14 30.92 -50.46 -36.27
CA ASN A 14 30.83 -49.04 -35.92
C ASN A 14 29.81 -48.85 -34.80
N GLY A 15 30.21 -48.14 -33.75
CA GLY A 15 29.31 -47.73 -32.66
C GLY A 15 28.96 -46.24 -32.81
N HIS A 16 27.67 -45.90 -32.73
CA HIS A 16 27.19 -44.53 -32.77
C HIS A 16 26.34 -44.25 -31.53
N VAL A 17 26.68 -43.19 -30.79
CA VAL A 17 25.94 -42.77 -29.60
C VAL A 17 25.48 -41.34 -29.79
N VAL A 18 24.19 -41.11 -29.58
CA VAL A 18 23.57 -39.77 -29.60
C VAL A 18 23.19 -39.40 -28.17
N PHE A 19 23.80 -38.33 -27.66
CA PHE A 19 23.42 -37.71 -26.40
C PHE A 19 22.42 -36.59 -26.65
N TRP A 20 21.27 -36.68 -26.00
CA TRP A 20 20.24 -35.64 -25.99
C TRP A 20 20.34 -34.85 -24.68
N GLY A 21 20.34 -33.53 -24.78
CA GLY A 21 20.38 -32.64 -23.61
C GLY A 21 19.56 -31.37 -23.84
N GLU A 22 18.89 -30.92 -22.78
CA GLU A 22 18.23 -29.61 -22.77
C GLU A 22 19.30 -28.52 -22.79
N ASN A 23 19.19 -27.55 -23.71
CA ASN A 23 20.09 -26.40 -23.70
C ASN A 23 19.53 -25.37 -22.72
N HIS A 24 20.13 -25.29 -21.54
CA HIS A 24 19.72 -24.34 -20.51
C HIS A 24 20.07 -22.88 -20.85
N ASP A 25 21.07 -22.66 -21.72
CA ASP A 25 21.49 -21.32 -22.15
C ASP A 25 20.59 -20.74 -23.25
N ALA A 26 19.80 -21.58 -23.91
CA ALA A 26 18.87 -21.19 -24.96
C ALA A 26 17.44 -20.95 -24.45
N LYS A 27 17.23 -20.91 -23.12
CA LYS A 27 15.89 -20.64 -22.57
C LYS A 27 15.47 -19.23 -22.98
N PRO A 28 14.36 -19.06 -23.71
CA PRO A 28 13.92 -17.74 -24.10
C PRO A 28 13.53 -16.96 -22.84
N ASP A 29 13.85 -15.67 -22.85
CA ASP A 29 13.45 -14.75 -21.80
C ASP A 29 11.91 -14.64 -21.79
N LEU A 30 11.28 -15.35 -20.86
CA LEU A 30 9.82 -15.44 -20.74
C LEU A 30 9.18 -14.06 -20.56
N LYS A 31 9.87 -13.13 -19.87
CA LYS A 31 9.36 -11.77 -19.68
C LYS A 31 9.34 -11.02 -21.01
N LYS A 32 10.40 -11.12 -21.81
CA LYS A 32 10.44 -10.50 -23.15
C LYS A 32 9.39 -11.10 -24.08
N LEU A 33 9.20 -12.43 -24.06
CA LEU A 33 8.16 -13.09 -24.85
C LEU A 33 6.76 -12.65 -24.42
N TRP A 34 6.51 -12.56 -23.11
CA TRP A 34 5.23 -12.10 -22.57
C TRP A 34 4.96 -10.64 -22.97
N VAL A 35 5.92 -9.72 -22.75
CA VAL A 35 5.77 -8.30 -23.14
C VAL A 35 5.52 -8.17 -24.64
N LYS A 36 6.27 -8.91 -25.46
CA LYS A 36 6.08 -8.92 -26.92
C LYS A 36 4.65 -9.36 -27.26
N LYS A 37 4.18 -10.46 -26.68
CA LYS A 37 2.84 -11.01 -26.95
C LYS A 37 1.71 -10.05 -26.51
N VAL A 38 1.85 -9.41 -25.35
CA VAL A 38 0.92 -8.36 -24.88
C VAL A 38 0.92 -7.17 -25.82
N SER A 39 2.09 -6.68 -26.23
CA SER A 39 2.22 -5.50 -27.10
C SER A 39 1.69 -5.69 -28.52
N THR A 40 1.61 -6.93 -28.99
CA THR A 40 1.07 -7.27 -30.32
C THR A 40 -0.43 -7.50 -30.33
N ARG A 41 -1.10 -7.60 -29.17
CA ARG A 41 -2.55 -7.76 -29.07
C ARG A 41 -3.24 -6.44 -29.41
N GLN A 42 -4.51 -6.52 -29.82
CA GLN A 42 -5.30 -5.32 -30.05
C GLN A 42 -5.43 -4.50 -28.76
N PRO A 43 -5.49 -3.16 -28.86
CA PRO A 43 -5.79 -2.30 -27.72
C PRO A 43 -7.11 -2.73 -27.07
N PRO A 44 -7.22 -2.68 -25.73
CA PRO A 44 -8.46 -3.03 -25.04
C PRO A 44 -9.59 -2.07 -25.44
N GLU A 45 -10.79 -2.60 -25.61
CA GLU A 45 -11.98 -1.82 -25.95
C GLU A 45 -12.91 -1.65 -24.74
N VAL A 46 -13.64 -0.54 -24.71
CA VAL A 46 -14.80 -0.34 -23.83
C VAL A 46 -16.05 -0.42 -24.70
N ARG A 47 -16.94 -1.35 -24.37
CA ARG A 47 -18.18 -1.58 -25.10
C ARG A 47 -19.35 -1.06 -24.24
N PRO A 48 -19.89 0.13 -24.56
CA PRO A 48 -20.98 0.71 -23.79
C PRO A 48 -22.27 -0.09 -24.00
N MET A 49 -22.75 -0.75 -22.95
CA MET A 49 -24.04 -1.45 -22.95
C MET A 49 -25.08 -0.53 -22.31
N GLY A 50 -25.71 0.31 -23.12
CA GLY A 50 -26.74 1.24 -22.64
C GLY A 50 -26.19 2.49 -21.95
N SER A 51 -27.08 3.20 -21.25
CA SER A 51 -26.79 4.51 -20.64
C SER A 51 -26.15 4.45 -19.27
N ASN A 52 -26.16 3.29 -18.61
CA ASN A 52 -25.56 3.09 -17.30
C ASN A 52 -24.11 2.60 -17.45
N PRO A 53 -23.09 3.34 -16.98
CA PRO A 53 -21.69 2.94 -17.07
C PRO A 53 -21.35 1.63 -16.35
N ASP A 54 -22.18 1.20 -15.39
CA ASP A 54 -21.96 -0.08 -14.69
C ASP A 54 -22.25 -1.29 -15.56
N ASP A 55 -23.06 -1.12 -16.61
CA ASP A 55 -23.37 -2.18 -17.57
C ASP A 55 -22.32 -2.28 -18.68
N TRP A 56 -21.38 -1.32 -18.77
CA TRP A 56 -20.35 -1.31 -19.81
C TRP A 56 -19.36 -2.47 -19.63
N GLU A 57 -19.05 -3.14 -20.74
CA GLU A 57 -18.01 -4.16 -20.76
C GLU A 57 -16.67 -3.53 -21.12
N ALA A 58 -15.58 -4.02 -20.54
CA ALA A 58 -14.23 -3.60 -20.89
C ALA A 58 -13.30 -4.80 -20.93
N ASP A 59 -12.34 -4.77 -21.87
CA ASP A 59 -11.33 -5.83 -21.99
C ASP A 59 -10.19 -5.67 -20.96
N PHE A 60 -10.11 -4.54 -20.26
CA PHE A 60 -9.14 -4.30 -19.18
C PHE A 60 -9.70 -4.75 -17.83
N PRO A 61 -8.83 -5.07 -16.84
CA PRO A 61 -9.31 -5.46 -15.51
C PRO A 61 -10.18 -4.37 -14.92
N ASP A 62 -11.37 -4.73 -14.42
CA ASP A 62 -12.23 -3.79 -13.73
C ASP A 62 -11.54 -3.34 -12.44
N THR A 63 -11.08 -2.09 -12.42
CA THR A 63 -10.40 -1.48 -11.27
C THR A 63 -11.35 -0.88 -10.25
N ARG A 64 -12.66 -0.88 -10.52
CA ARG A 64 -13.64 -0.31 -9.61
C ARG A 64 -13.74 -1.17 -8.35
N GLY A 65 -13.59 -0.55 -7.19
CA GLY A 65 -13.72 -1.22 -5.89
C GLY A 65 -12.59 -2.19 -5.56
N LEU A 66 -11.50 -2.21 -6.33
CA LEU A 66 -10.33 -3.02 -5.97
C LEU A 66 -9.54 -2.39 -4.83
N ARG A 67 -8.88 -3.25 -4.06
CA ARG A 67 -7.95 -2.87 -3.01
C ARG A 67 -6.53 -2.72 -3.55
N ASP A 68 -5.71 -1.93 -2.87
CA ASP A 68 -4.29 -1.80 -3.20
C ASP A 68 -3.58 -3.16 -3.17
N ASN A 69 -2.64 -3.38 -4.08
CA ASN A 69 -1.95 -4.67 -4.27
C ASN A 69 -2.85 -5.85 -4.70
N THR A 70 -4.03 -5.58 -5.25
CA THR A 70 -4.85 -6.62 -5.92
C THR A 70 -4.05 -7.28 -7.05
N LYS A 71 -4.08 -8.62 -7.11
CA LYS A 71 -3.37 -9.41 -8.10
C LYS A 71 -4.33 -10.05 -9.09
N TYR A 72 -3.98 -9.92 -10.35
CA TYR A 72 -4.65 -10.58 -11.47
C TYR A 72 -3.83 -11.78 -11.96
N ASN A 73 -4.53 -12.83 -12.35
CA ASN A 73 -3.98 -13.87 -13.20
C ASN A 73 -4.22 -13.49 -14.66
N VAL A 74 -3.18 -13.60 -15.48
CA VAL A 74 -3.24 -13.36 -16.92
C VAL A 74 -2.72 -14.60 -17.61
N THR A 75 -3.61 -15.33 -18.29
CA THR A 75 -3.27 -16.56 -18.99
C THR A 75 -3.21 -16.30 -20.49
N MET A 76 -2.19 -16.86 -21.16
CA MET A 76 -2.05 -16.78 -22.61
C MET A 76 -1.55 -18.12 -23.15
N SER A 77 -2.29 -18.74 -24.07
CA SER A 77 -1.88 -19.95 -24.78
C SER A 77 -1.26 -19.63 -26.15
N PRO A 78 -0.29 -20.40 -26.65
CA PRO A 78 0.17 -20.29 -28.05
C PRO A 78 -0.96 -20.41 -29.07
N ASP A 79 -2.04 -21.13 -28.73
CA ASP A 79 -3.21 -21.36 -29.58
C ASP A 79 -4.25 -20.24 -29.51
N ASP A 80 -4.05 -19.23 -28.64
CA ASP A 80 -4.96 -18.09 -28.56
C ASP A 80 -4.92 -17.28 -29.86
N PRO A 81 -6.08 -16.89 -30.42
CA PRO A 81 -6.15 -15.97 -31.55
C PRO A 81 -5.41 -14.65 -31.25
N ALA A 82 -4.77 -14.09 -32.27
CA ALA A 82 -4.00 -12.84 -32.13
C ALA A 82 -4.90 -11.61 -31.90
N ASP A 83 -6.16 -11.71 -32.32
CA ASP A 83 -7.22 -10.72 -32.19
C ASP A 83 -8.02 -10.83 -30.88
N GLU A 84 -7.87 -11.92 -30.12
CA GLU A 84 -8.58 -12.05 -28.85
C GLU A 84 -7.94 -11.15 -27.77
N PRO A 85 -8.72 -10.33 -27.04
CA PRO A 85 -8.20 -9.52 -25.94
C PRO A 85 -7.62 -10.39 -24.82
N VAL A 86 -6.76 -9.77 -24.00
CA VAL A 86 -6.15 -10.44 -22.86
C VAL A 86 -7.18 -10.58 -21.75
N LYS A 87 -7.42 -11.81 -21.27
CA LYS A 87 -8.34 -12.06 -20.15
C LYS A 87 -7.62 -11.84 -18.83
N PHE A 88 -8.24 -11.04 -17.96
CA PHE A 88 -7.77 -10.77 -16.61
C PHE A 88 -8.72 -11.43 -15.61
N GLU A 89 -8.21 -12.40 -14.86
CA GLU A 89 -8.96 -13.08 -13.82
C GLU A 89 -8.50 -12.55 -12.45
N LEU A 90 -9.41 -12.00 -11.66
CA LEU A 90 -9.09 -11.56 -10.30
C LEU A 90 -8.67 -12.78 -9.47
N LYS A 91 -7.42 -12.82 -9.03
CA LYS A 91 -6.87 -13.96 -8.26
C LYS A 91 -6.95 -13.72 -6.76
N GLU A 92 -6.59 -12.52 -6.33
CA GLU A 92 -6.46 -12.15 -4.93
C GLU A 92 -6.75 -10.66 -4.81
N GLN A 93 -7.79 -10.29 -4.04
CA GLN A 93 -7.95 -8.90 -3.65
C GLN A 93 -6.82 -8.51 -2.69
N GLY A 94 -6.40 -7.25 -2.77
CA GLY A 94 -5.52 -6.66 -1.76
C GLY A 94 -6.05 -6.82 -0.33
N PRO A 95 -5.19 -6.64 0.69
CA PRO A 95 -5.63 -6.65 2.08
C PRO A 95 -6.75 -5.63 2.30
N ASP A 96 -7.73 -6.00 3.13
CA ASP A 96 -8.80 -5.09 3.51
C ASP A 96 -8.27 -4.02 4.47
N LEU A 97 -7.83 -2.89 3.93
CA LEU A 97 -7.38 -1.77 4.76
C LEU A 97 -8.53 -1.19 5.61
N ASP A 98 -9.79 -1.50 5.28
CA ASP A 98 -10.93 -1.13 6.12
C ASP A 98 -11.05 -2.03 7.36
N VAL A 99 -10.49 -3.24 7.38
CA VAL A 99 -10.56 -4.13 8.56
C VAL A 99 -9.49 -3.78 9.59
N GLU A 100 -8.33 -3.27 9.17
CA GLU A 100 -7.25 -2.91 10.11
C GLU A 100 -7.55 -1.62 10.88
N ASP A 101 -8.27 -0.65 10.31
CA ASP A 101 -8.58 0.62 10.99
C ASP A 101 -9.92 0.61 11.75
N VAL A 102 -10.75 -0.42 11.59
CA VAL A 102 -12.02 -0.54 12.31
C VAL A 102 -11.77 -1.17 13.68
N GLY A 103 -11.57 -0.32 14.68
CA GLY A 103 -11.55 -0.73 16.09
C GLY A 103 -10.47 -0.08 16.94
N HIS A 104 -9.55 0.67 16.35
CA HIS A 104 -8.52 1.36 17.11
C HIS A 104 -9.07 2.60 17.82
N TYR A 105 -8.68 2.76 19.09
CA TYR A 105 -8.93 3.96 19.87
C TYR A 105 -7.62 4.73 20.04
N PHE A 106 -7.65 6.02 19.73
CA PHE A 106 -6.45 6.85 19.88
C PHE A 106 -6.52 7.67 21.17
N PHE A 107 -5.37 7.72 21.82
CA PHE A 107 -5.13 8.50 23.02
C PHE A 107 -4.07 9.55 22.73
N ILE A 108 -4.10 10.65 23.46
CA ILE A 108 -3.13 11.72 23.36
C ILE A 108 -2.30 11.80 24.65
N SER A 109 -1.01 12.05 24.50
CA SER A 109 -0.05 12.19 25.59
C SER A 109 0.79 13.44 25.34
N GLY A 110 0.85 14.33 26.31
CA GLY A 110 1.47 15.63 26.12
C GLY A 110 1.79 16.35 27.42
N ASN A 111 2.36 17.54 27.31
CA ASN A 111 2.74 18.32 28.49
C ASN A 111 1.52 18.74 29.36
N PHE A 112 0.35 18.93 28.74
CA PHE A 112 -0.90 19.32 29.41
C PHE A 112 -1.48 18.22 30.33
N ASN A 113 -1.13 16.95 30.12
CA ASN A 113 -1.55 15.84 30.97
C ASN A 113 -0.35 15.14 31.63
N SER A 114 0.78 15.86 31.81
CA SER A 114 2.02 15.33 32.40
C SER A 114 2.54 14.06 31.69
N TRP A 115 2.37 14.01 30.37
CA TRP A 115 2.67 12.85 29.52
C TRP A 115 1.89 11.57 29.90
N GLY A 116 0.76 11.73 30.57
CA GLY A 116 -0.23 10.68 30.79
C GLY A 116 -0.96 10.30 29.50
N GLN A 117 -1.99 9.48 29.62
CA GLN A 117 -2.84 9.06 28.52
C GLN A 117 -4.23 9.64 28.70
N GLU A 118 -4.76 10.24 27.65
CA GLU A 118 -6.11 10.78 27.64
C GLU A 118 -6.81 10.38 26.34
N SER A 119 -8.05 9.89 26.43
CA SER A 119 -8.78 9.41 25.26
C SER A 119 -9.15 10.57 24.34
N MET A 120 -8.94 10.40 23.03
CA MET A 120 -9.47 11.32 22.05
C MET A 120 -10.96 11.04 21.80
N THR A 121 -11.71 12.06 21.39
CA THR A 121 -13.12 11.95 21.01
C THR A 121 -13.22 11.54 19.55
N VAL A 122 -14.04 10.54 19.23
CA VAL A 122 -14.35 10.18 17.83
C VAL A 122 -15.28 11.25 17.25
N ALA A 123 -14.88 11.87 16.15
CA ALA A 123 -15.70 12.86 15.45
C ALA A 123 -16.74 12.17 14.54
N GLU A 124 -17.65 12.97 13.97
CA GLU A 124 -18.66 12.48 13.02
C GLU A 124 -18.03 11.92 11.73
N ILE A 125 -16.87 12.44 11.35
CA ILE A 125 -16.11 11.97 10.18
C ILE A 125 -15.41 10.65 10.53
N PRO A 126 -15.69 9.53 9.84
CA PRO A 126 -15.07 8.25 10.16
C PRO A 126 -13.54 8.29 10.06
N GLY A 127 -12.87 7.82 11.12
CA GLY A 127 -11.42 7.82 11.23
C GLY A 127 -10.83 9.14 11.75
N LEU A 128 -11.66 10.16 12.03
CA LEU A 128 -11.22 11.41 12.63
C LEU A 128 -11.40 11.39 14.15
N PHE A 129 -10.32 11.72 14.86
CA PHE A 129 -10.26 11.79 16.31
C PHE A 129 -9.86 13.21 16.72
N THR A 130 -10.51 13.78 17.72
CA THR A 130 -10.31 15.16 18.14
C THR A 130 -10.03 15.29 19.63
N PHE A 131 -9.22 16.28 19.99
CA PHE A 131 -8.91 16.62 21.37
C PHE A 131 -8.69 18.13 21.50
N SER A 132 -9.46 18.78 22.38
CA SER A 132 -9.30 20.21 22.64
C SER A 132 -8.49 20.44 23.91
N VAL A 133 -7.49 21.30 23.82
CA VAL A 133 -6.59 21.62 24.93
C VAL A 133 -6.40 23.14 25.05
N LYS A 134 -6.38 23.63 26.28
CA LYS A 134 -5.99 25.02 26.57
C LYS A 134 -4.47 25.13 26.65
N VAL A 135 -3.93 26.15 26.00
CA VAL A 135 -2.49 26.42 26.01
C VAL A 135 -2.06 26.75 27.44
N PRO A 136 -1.07 26.03 28.01
CA PRO A 136 -0.60 26.28 29.37
C PRO A 136 0.16 27.61 29.48
N VAL A 137 0.50 28.02 30.70
CA VAL A 137 1.24 29.27 30.99
C VAL A 137 2.60 29.34 30.28
N SER A 138 3.18 28.19 29.93
CA SER A 138 4.41 28.10 29.14
C SER A 138 4.25 28.52 27.67
N GLY A 139 3.02 28.77 27.19
CA GLY A 139 2.73 29.16 25.80
C GLY A 139 2.98 28.06 24.78
N THR A 140 3.17 26.82 25.23
CA THR A 140 3.56 25.70 24.37
C THR A 140 2.71 24.48 24.68
N VAL A 141 2.11 23.87 23.66
CA VAL A 141 1.44 22.57 23.74
C VAL A 141 2.29 21.56 22.98
N GLU A 142 2.69 20.50 23.65
CA GLU A 142 3.49 19.42 23.08
C GLU A 142 2.73 18.11 23.21
N TRP A 143 2.71 17.30 22.14
CA TRP A 143 1.97 16.04 22.18
C TRP A 143 2.49 14.98 21.21
N ARG A 144 2.02 13.75 21.44
CA ARG A 144 2.09 12.58 20.57
C ARG A 144 0.84 11.74 20.78
N PHE A 145 0.56 10.82 19.85
CA PHE A 145 -0.58 9.92 19.97
C PHE A 145 -0.13 8.53 20.43
N LEU A 146 -1.05 7.79 21.01
CA LEU A 146 -0.89 6.40 21.42
C LEU A 146 -2.04 5.59 20.84
N GLN A 147 -1.74 4.41 20.33
CA GLN A 147 -2.73 3.48 19.79
C GLN A 147 -3.22 2.55 20.92
N ASP A 148 -4.54 2.36 21.00
CA ASP A 148 -5.24 1.45 21.92
C ASP A 148 -4.86 1.60 23.41
N GLY A 149 -4.43 2.79 23.81
CA GLY A 149 -3.98 3.07 25.18
C GLY A 149 -2.68 2.35 25.54
N ASN A 150 -1.94 1.80 24.57
CA ASN A 150 -0.65 1.19 24.82
C ASN A 150 0.47 2.25 24.82
N THR A 151 1.12 2.45 25.97
CA THR A 151 2.23 3.41 26.11
C THR A 151 3.45 3.11 25.22
N GLU A 152 3.56 1.87 24.72
CA GLU A 152 4.63 1.47 23.81
C GLU A 152 4.25 1.70 22.33
N GLU A 153 2.97 1.84 21.98
CA GLU A 153 2.51 2.05 20.61
C GLU A 153 2.34 3.53 20.30
N VAL A 154 3.46 4.22 20.25
CA VAL A 154 3.52 5.67 20.05
C VAL A 154 3.44 6.01 18.56
N ILE A 155 2.63 7.01 18.23
CA ILE A 155 2.54 7.65 16.91
C ILE A 155 3.00 9.10 17.05
N ALA A 156 3.98 9.50 16.25
CA ALA A 156 4.73 10.74 16.41
C ALA A 156 5.21 11.29 15.06
N PRO A 157 5.68 12.55 14.98
CA PRO A 157 6.33 13.05 13.77
C PRO A 157 7.72 12.46 13.59
N GLU A 158 8.20 12.36 12.35
CA GLU A 158 9.56 11.89 12.05
C GLU A 158 10.64 12.82 12.64
N THR A 159 10.38 14.12 12.67
CA THR A 159 11.27 15.13 13.27
C THR A 159 10.73 15.60 14.62
N SER A 160 11.62 16.06 15.52
CA SER A 160 11.20 16.59 16.81
C SER A 160 12.14 17.68 17.33
N PRO A 161 11.61 18.78 17.92
CA PRO A 161 10.20 19.17 17.96
C PRO A 161 9.65 19.51 16.56
N CYS A 162 8.41 19.15 16.26
CA CYS A 162 7.80 19.38 14.95
C CYS A 162 6.62 20.36 15.02
N THR A 163 6.71 21.43 14.24
CA THR A 163 5.65 22.45 14.07
C THR A 163 4.93 22.34 12.72
N LYS A 164 5.24 21.31 11.91
CA LYS A 164 4.70 21.14 10.55
C LYS A 164 3.58 20.11 10.56
N LYS A 165 2.43 20.49 10.01
CA LYS A 165 1.26 19.60 9.81
C LYS A 165 1.50 18.54 8.73
N SER A 166 2.41 18.82 7.80
CA SER A 166 2.75 17.96 6.67
C SER A 166 3.95 17.04 6.94
N GLU A 167 4.46 16.99 8.17
CA GLU A 167 5.58 16.12 8.53
C GLU A 167 5.17 14.65 8.43
N ALA A 168 6.11 13.79 8.05
CA ALA A 168 5.84 12.35 8.00
C ALA A 168 5.43 11.84 9.39
N ILE A 169 4.37 11.04 9.42
CA ILE A 169 3.86 10.40 10.64
C ILE A 169 4.48 9.02 10.75
N VAL A 170 5.21 8.79 11.83
CA VAL A 170 5.84 7.50 12.14
C VAL A 170 5.16 6.81 13.31
N GLY A 171 5.24 5.49 13.35
CA GLY A 171 4.59 4.64 14.34
C GLY A 171 3.36 3.91 13.79
N PRO A 172 2.56 3.21 14.61
CA PRO A 172 2.82 2.92 16.03
C PRO A 172 4.15 2.19 16.22
N LYS A 173 5.02 2.66 17.11
CA LYS A 173 6.33 2.01 17.37
C LYS A 173 6.84 2.30 18.78
N LYS A 174 7.45 1.27 19.40
CA LYS A 174 8.13 1.36 20.69
C LYS A 174 9.31 2.32 20.67
N GLY A 175 9.43 3.10 21.75
CA GLY A 175 10.58 3.96 22.00
C GLY A 175 10.59 5.29 21.27
N LEU A 176 9.54 5.64 20.50
CA LEU A 176 9.42 6.96 19.90
C LEU A 176 9.21 8.02 20.99
N LYS A 177 10.04 9.06 20.96
CA LYS A 177 9.98 10.22 21.88
C LYS A 177 9.67 11.53 21.17
N ASN A 178 9.51 11.47 19.85
CA ASN A 178 9.21 12.62 19.02
C ASN A 178 7.83 13.18 19.37
N LYS A 179 7.67 14.48 19.16
CA LYS A 179 6.48 15.23 19.53
C LYS A 179 6.20 16.36 18.55
N TRP A 180 4.91 16.57 18.30
CA TRP A 180 4.42 17.81 17.70
C TRP A 180 4.40 18.91 18.76
N VAL A 181 4.54 20.15 18.29
CA VAL A 181 4.57 21.34 19.13
C VAL A 181 3.80 22.45 18.44
N VAL A 182 2.97 23.14 19.22
CA VAL A 182 2.34 24.41 18.82
C VAL A 182 2.63 25.48 19.88
N TYR A 183 2.89 26.69 19.41
CA TYR A 183 3.16 27.86 20.23
C TYR A 183 2.01 28.84 20.10
N GLU A 184 1.40 29.21 21.21
CA GLU A 184 0.24 30.11 21.25
C GLU A 184 0.20 30.86 22.59
N ASP A 185 -0.66 31.87 22.68
CA ASP A 185 -0.83 32.62 23.93
C ASP A 185 -1.48 31.75 25.01
N PRO A 186 -1.01 31.82 26.27
CA PRO A 186 -1.63 31.10 27.39
C PRO A 186 -3.14 31.32 27.48
N GLY A 187 -3.88 30.23 27.67
CA GLY A 187 -5.34 30.24 27.80
C GLY A 187 -6.12 30.10 26.49
N LYS A 188 -5.48 30.30 25.32
CA LYS A 188 -6.11 29.99 24.03
C LYS A 188 -6.46 28.50 23.92
N GLU A 189 -7.48 28.19 23.14
CA GLU A 189 -7.92 26.83 22.88
C GLU A 189 -7.37 26.33 21.54
N VAL A 190 -6.73 25.15 21.56
CA VAL A 190 -6.24 24.44 20.39
C VAL A 190 -7.00 23.13 20.26
N THR A 191 -7.63 22.90 19.12
CA THR A 191 -8.21 21.61 18.76
C THR A 191 -7.19 20.83 17.95
N ILE A 192 -6.75 19.69 18.47
CA ILE A 192 -5.86 18.74 17.79
C ILE A 192 -6.74 17.68 17.13
N GLU A 193 -6.48 17.41 15.87
CA GLU A 193 -7.19 16.42 15.07
C GLU A 193 -6.21 15.39 14.54
N PHE A 194 -6.57 14.12 14.64
CA PHE A 194 -5.84 13.00 14.08
C PHE A 194 -6.78 12.19 13.20
N PHE A 195 -6.45 12.08 11.92
CA PHE A 195 -7.17 11.23 10.98
C PHE A 195 -6.36 9.96 10.74
N CYS A 196 -6.98 8.79 10.90
CA CYS A 196 -6.42 7.49 10.56
C CYS A 196 -7.51 6.65 9.87
N LYS A 197 -7.31 6.36 8.58
CA LYS A 197 -8.22 5.50 7.82
C LYS A 197 -7.55 4.93 6.57
N ARG A 198 -7.71 3.65 6.33
CA ARG A 198 -7.08 2.87 5.26
C ARG A 198 -5.55 3.05 5.23
N GLY A 199 -4.91 3.03 6.40
CA GLY A 199 -3.48 3.30 6.55
C GLY A 199 -3.05 4.74 6.25
N MET A 200 -3.95 5.60 5.75
CA MET A 200 -3.68 7.03 5.59
C MET A 200 -3.77 7.72 6.94
N ARG A 201 -2.78 8.58 7.23
CA ARG A 201 -2.73 9.35 8.46
C ARG A 201 -2.51 10.81 8.17
N SER A 202 -3.17 11.67 8.93
CA SER A 202 -2.88 13.10 8.94
C SER A 202 -3.10 13.70 10.33
N VAL A 203 -2.37 14.77 10.63
CA VAL A 203 -2.50 15.53 11.87
C VAL A 203 -2.80 16.98 11.51
N LEU A 204 -3.84 17.52 12.12
CA LEU A 204 -4.19 18.92 12.03
C LEU A 204 -4.30 19.50 13.43
N TRP A 205 -4.11 20.81 13.54
CA TRP A 205 -4.48 21.55 14.75
C TRP A 205 -5.03 22.91 14.36
N LEU A 206 -6.10 23.31 15.03
CA LEU A 206 -6.82 24.55 14.80
C LEU A 206 -6.77 25.39 16.08
N VAL A 207 -6.29 26.61 15.94
CA VAL A 207 -6.33 27.60 17.03
C VAL A 207 -7.63 28.35 16.88
N LYS A 208 -8.46 28.34 17.93
CA LYS A 208 -9.70 29.08 17.94
C LYS A 208 -9.39 30.58 17.89
N LYS A 209 -9.99 31.30 16.94
CA LYS A 209 -9.92 32.76 16.92
C LYS A 209 -10.95 33.31 17.89
N ASP A 210 -10.55 34.31 18.66
CA ASP A 210 -11.44 35.10 19.51
C ASP A 210 -12.45 35.92 18.68
#